data_AF-A0A560BWN2-F1
#
_entry.id   AF-A0A560BWN2-F1
#
_cell.length_a   1.000
_cell.length_b   1.000
_cell.length_c   1.000
_cell.angle_alpha   90.00
_cell.angle_beta   90.00
_cell.angle_gamma   90.00
#
_symmetry.space_group_name_H-M   'P 1'
#
loop_
_entity.id
_entity.type
_entity.pdbx_description
1 polymer ?
#
loop_
_entity_poly.entity_id
_entity_poly.type
_entity_poly.pdbx_seq_one_letter_code
_entity_poly.pdbx_strand_id
1 'polypeptide(L)'
;MGKDGIYFLHIPKCAGTSFRTWMENNFHRDDILSLWDDVNISRIPPSVLRTKKCISSHSGWWPMDYLENTHRVVTVLRDPVERTVSSYRYILQTSHHMLSDTANRMDILDFFRHPRIRRYMANWQTRHLAFQSIQESTAVQEYDTPVDKEYFVNSYDENSLEIAKENIRNIDFLGTSKTVNELMHSICHFYGWYPPERLPKFNITQAEFTANTTPEVLDEIRSINLVDQAVYDFAIEEIKRRDLQKFSRDETISKFIKRMNMQNRQSGDFRFDFNDQFSGEGWYGRESEQNGYTVRWTGPENSSSVYVCFDSSSDYNITMMASSYIPEIIDGIEIYANGEKLPLSLYQPPNLPTHTRIVSARIDAASLSANNGTVHFRIDLPRTVIPHEINSADPDRRALGVYVHWLDFIKL
;
A
#
# COMPACT_ATOMS: atom_id res chain seq x y z
N MET A 1 -20.13 5.39 -19.51
CA MET A 1 -19.80 4.43 -18.43
C MET A 1 -18.82 5.13 -17.51
N GLY A 2 -18.97 5.00 -16.18
CA GLY A 2 -18.04 5.61 -15.24
C GLY A 2 -16.66 4.95 -15.30
N LYS A 3 -15.62 5.65 -14.82
CA LYS A 3 -14.32 5.02 -14.54
C LYS A 3 -14.50 4.10 -13.33
N ASP A 4 -14.40 2.79 -13.56
CA ASP A 4 -14.65 1.76 -12.54
C ASP A 4 -13.34 1.20 -11.94
N GLY A 5 -12.19 1.43 -12.59
CA GLY A 5 -10.87 1.04 -12.11
C GLY A 5 -10.07 2.19 -11.47
N ILE A 6 -8.95 1.84 -10.83
CA ILE A 6 -7.93 2.76 -10.31
C ILE A 6 -6.56 2.36 -10.85
N TYR A 7 -5.85 3.32 -11.42
CA TYR A 7 -4.45 3.21 -11.76
C TYR A 7 -3.63 4.03 -10.76
N PHE A 8 -2.86 3.35 -9.92
CA PHE A 8 -1.84 3.95 -9.10
C PHE A 8 -0.56 4.11 -9.91
N LEU A 9 -0.34 5.33 -10.39
CA LEU A 9 0.93 5.78 -10.95
C LEU A 9 1.91 5.87 -9.77
N HIS A 10 2.57 4.75 -9.49
CA HIS A 10 3.43 4.60 -8.33
C HIS A 10 4.80 5.17 -8.67
N ILE A 11 5.15 6.30 -8.06
CA ILE A 11 6.50 6.85 -8.16
C ILE A 11 7.34 6.31 -6.99
N PRO A 12 8.48 5.65 -7.27
CA PRO A 12 9.33 5.09 -6.23
C PRO A 12 9.70 6.11 -5.14
N LYS A 13 9.65 5.64 -3.88
CA LYS A 13 10.04 6.37 -2.66
C LYS A 13 9.15 7.55 -2.26
N CYS A 14 7.93 7.62 -2.79
CA CYS A 14 6.88 8.57 -2.40
C CYS A 14 5.83 7.95 -1.45
N ALA A 15 6.24 7.13 -0.48
CA ALA A 15 5.35 6.40 0.46
C ALA A 15 4.39 5.39 -0.20
N GLY A 16 4.69 4.95 -1.43
CA GLY A 16 3.76 4.16 -2.22
C GLY A 16 3.55 2.71 -1.79
N THR A 17 4.47 2.05 -1.07
CA THR A 17 4.25 0.65 -0.60
C THR A 17 3.05 0.55 0.34
N SER A 18 3.01 1.40 1.38
CA SER A 18 1.91 1.44 2.35
C SER A 18 0.59 1.81 1.71
N PHE A 19 0.60 2.83 0.86
CA PHE A 19 -0.57 3.30 0.13
C PHE A 19 -1.10 2.23 -0.84
N ARG A 20 -0.23 1.60 -1.62
CA ARG A 20 -0.58 0.53 -2.56
C ARG A 20 -1.23 -0.64 -1.85
N THR A 21 -0.63 -1.16 -0.78
CA THR A 21 -1.18 -2.30 -0.04
C THR A 21 -2.56 -1.96 0.53
N TRP A 22 -2.76 -0.76 1.05
CA TRP A 22 -4.09 -0.31 1.46
C TRP A 22 -5.06 -0.22 0.27
N MET A 23 -4.65 0.37 -0.84
CA MET A 23 -5.51 0.53 -2.01
C MET A 23 -5.96 -0.84 -2.55
N GLU A 24 -5.02 -1.77 -2.73
CA GLU A 24 -5.26 -3.13 -3.22
C GLU A 24 -6.17 -3.97 -2.30
N ASN A 25 -6.24 -3.64 -1.01
CA ASN A 25 -7.18 -4.29 -0.09
C ASN A 25 -8.63 -4.01 -0.45
N ASN A 26 -8.93 -2.98 -1.24
CA ASN A 26 -10.28 -2.64 -1.62
C ASN A 26 -10.81 -3.39 -2.86
N PHE A 27 -10.04 -4.34 -3.37
CA PHE A 27 -10.36 -5.09 -4.58
C PHE A 27 -10.21 -6.61 -4.35
N HIS A 28 -10.95 -7.40 -5.14
CA HIS A 28 -10.73 -8.84 -5.21
C HIS A 28 -9.34 -9.14 -5.77
N ARG A 29 -8.67 -10.19 -5.28
CA ARG A 29 -7.31 -10.60 -5.69
C ARG A 29 -7.15 -10.64 -7.22
N ASP A 30 -8.11 -11.22 -7.92
CA ASP A 30 -8.04 -11.38 -9.39
C ASP A 30 -8.29 -10.09 -10.18
N ASP A 31 -8.85 -9.07 -9.54
CA ASP A 31 -9.06 -7.75 -10.12
C ASP A 31 -7.80 -6.85 -10.00
N ILE A 32 -6.78 -7.32 -9.27
CA ILE A 32 -5.56 -6.57 -9.00
C ILE A 32 -4.47 -6.96 -9.99
N LEU A 33 -3.69 -5.96 -10.41
CA LEU A 33 -2.48 -6.11 -11.18
C LEU A 33 -1.39 -5.22 -10.57
N SER A 34 -0.57 -5.80 -9.71
CA SER A 34 0.58 -5.12 -9.11
C SER A 34 1.84 -5.47 -9.91
N LEU A 35 2.40 -4.50 -10.60
CA LEU A 35 3.56 -4.64 -11.46
C LEU A 35 4.76 -3.98 -10.80
N TRP A 36 5.73 -4.81 -10.45
CA TRP A 36 7.00 -4.40 -9.85
C TRP A 36 8.10 -4.36 -10.90
N ASP A 37 9.32 -4.04 -10.47
CA ASP A 37 10.49 -3.84 -11.32
C ASP A 37 10.77 -5.01 -12.29
N ASP A 38 10.29 -6.23 -11.98
CA ASP A 38 10.51 -7.43 -12.79
C ASP A 38 9.47 -7.67 -13.90
N VAL A 39 8.30 -7.03 -13.84
CA VAL A 39 7.22 -7.21 -14.83
C VAL A 39 6.82 -5.87 -15.43
N ASN A 40 7.36 -5.59 -16.61
CA ASN A 40 7.01 -4.39 -17.36
C ASN A 40 5.56 -4.49 -17.87
N ILE A 41 4.73 -3.50 -17.55
CA ILE A 41 3.32 -3.40 -18.00
C ILE A 41 3.16 -3.53 -19.52
N SER A 42 4.21 -3.19 -20.29
CA SER A 42 4.22 -3.36 -21.75
C SER A 42 4.08 -4.79 -22.23
N ARG A 43 4.37 -5.78 -21.38
CA ARG A 43 4.16 -7.20 -21.70
C ARG A 43 2.71 -7.63 -21.57
N ILE A 44 1.83 -6.73 -21.11
CA ILE A 44 0.43 -7.03 -20.84
C ILE A 44 -0.45 -6.37 -21.90
N PRO A 45 -1.27 -7.14 -22.63
CA PRO A 45 -2.15 -6.57 -23.65
C PRO A 45 -3.09 -5.50 -23.06
N PRO A 46 -3.33 -4.38 -23.76
CA PRO A 46 -4.28 -3.36 -23.29
C PRO A 46 -5.69 -3.88 -22.99
N SER A 47 -6.13 -4.95 -23.69
CA SER A 47 -7.39 -5.62 -23.40
C SER A 47 -7.42 -6.25 -22.00
N VAL A 48 -6.30 -6.82 -21.55
CA VAL A 48 -6.14 -7.41 -20.21
C VAL A 48 -5.98 -6.31 -19.16
N LEU A 49 -5.26 -5.23 -19.47
CA LEU A 49 -5.15 -4.09 -18.54
C LEU A 49 -6.54 -3.54 -18.19
N ARG A 50 -7.41 -3.37 -19.19
CA ARG A 50 -8.77 -2.84 -18.98
C ARG A 50 -9.71 -3.76 -18.18
N THR A 51 -9.41 -5.05 -18.03
CA THR A 51 -10.23 -5.95 -17.19
C THR A 51 -9.87 -5.85 -15.72
N LYS A 52 -8.68 -5.35 -15.39
CA LYS A 52 -8.24 -5.14 -14.01
C LYS A 52 -8.91 -3.89 -13.47
N LYS A 53 -9.24 -3.90 -12.19
CA LYS A 53 -9.87 -2.76 -11.50
C LYS A 53 -8.86 -2.00 -10.64
N CYS A 54 -7.72 -2.60 -10.33
CA CYS A 54 -6.66 -1.98 -9.55
C CYS A 54 -5.32 -2.30 -10.18
N ILE A 55 -4.68 -1.29 -10.76
CA ILE A 55 -3.37 -1.41 -11.41
C ILE A 55 -2.38 -0.55 -10.64
N SER A 56 -1.24 -1.11 -10.27
CA SER A 56 -0.14 -0.38 -9.64
C SER A 56 1.13 -0.65 -10.42
N SER A 57 1.85 0.38 -10.90
CA SER A 57 3.14 0.17 -11.57
C SER A 57 4.06 1.39 -11.50
N HIS A 58 5.35 1.16 -11.71
CA HIS A 58 6.39 2.20 -11.89
C HIS A 58 6.46 2.70 -13.36
N SER A 59 5.41 2.51 -14.15
CA SER A 59 5.45 2.80 -15.59
C SER A 59 5.25 4.28 -15.92
N GLY A 60 4.81 5.10 -14.96
CA GLY A 60 4.52 6.51 -15.20
C GLY A 60 3.23 6.72 -15.99
N TRP A 61 3.17 7.79 -16.78
CA TRP A 61 1.93 8.24 -17.41
C TRP A 61 1.51 7.47 -18.67
N TRP A 62 2.45 6.93 -19.43
CA TRP A 62 2.17 6.37 -20.77
C TRP A 62 1.07 5.28 -20.84
N PRO A 63 0.78 4.46 -19.79
CA PRO A 63 -0.35 3.52 -19.87
C PRO A 63 -1.72 4.19 -20.00
N MET A 64 -1.81 5.52 -19.75
CA MET A 64 -3.06 6.26 -19.79
C MET A 64 -3.74 6.27 -21.15
N ASP A 65 -3.00 6.11 -22.26
CA ASP A 65 -3.56 5.93 -23.60
C ASP A 65 -4.59 4.79 -23.68
N TYR A 66 -4.48 3.79 -22.80
CA TYR A 66 -5.38 2.64 -22.74
C TYR A 66 -6.35 2.69 -21.55
N LEU A 67 -6.05 3.51 -20.54
CA LEU A 67 -6.70 3.49 -19.23
C LEU A 67 -7.57 4.72 -18.97
N GLU A 68 -7.41 5.82 -19.69
CA GLU A 68 -8.06 7.12 -19.43
C GLU A 68 -9.58 7.00 -19.24
N ASN A 69 -10.25 6.18 -20.05
CA ASN A 69 -11.71 6.03 -20.01
C ASN A 69 -12.21 4.95 -19.05
N THR A 70 -11.31 4.16 -18.45
CA THR A 70 -11.68 3.02 -17.59
C THR A 70 -11.19 3.18 -16.15
N HIS A 71 -10.11 3.93 -15.94
CA HIS A 71 -9.44 4.05 -14.66
C HIS A 71 -9.31 5.50 -14.21
N ARG A 72 -9.49 5.70 -12.91
CA ARG A 72 -9.08 6.93 -12.23
C ARG A 72 -7.59 6.87 -11.92
N VAL A 73 -6.89 7.98 -12.12
CA VAL A 73 -5.46 8.05 -11.81
C VAL A 73 -5.28 8.53 -10.38
N VAL A 74 -4.47 7.80 -9.63
CA VAL A 74 -4.01 8.23 -8.31
C VAL A 74 -2.49 8.28 -8.29
N THR A 75 -1.92 9.30 -7.65
CA THR A 75 -0.48 9.34 -7.38
C THR A 75 -0.18 10.04 -6.05
N VAL A 76 1.01 9.76 -5.54
CA VAL A 76 1.58 10.37 -4.35
C VAL A 76 2.95 10.94 -4.71
N LEU A 77 3.14 12.23 -4.48
CA LEU A 77 4.43 12.91 -4.69
C LEU A 77 5.18 13.10 -3.38
N ARG A 78 6.46 13.44 -3.45
CA ARG A 78 7.29 13.79 -2.30
C ARG A 78 8.18 14.97 -2.64
N ASP A 79 8.55 15.73 -1.61
CA ASP A 79 9.59 16.74 -1.76
C ASP A 79 10.80 16.12 -2.50
N PRO A 80 11.28 16.71 -3.60
CA PRO A 80 12.29 16.07 -4.45
C PRO A 80 13.60 15.75 -3.74
N VAL A 81 14.00 16.58 -2.78
CA VAL A 81 15.20 16.36 -1.97
C VAL A 81 14.97 15.18 -1.02
N GLU A 82 13.86 15.19 -0.26
CA GLU A 82 13.52 14.09 0.64
C GLU A 82 13.36 12.75 -0.10
N ARG A 83 12.78 12.77 -1.31
CA ARG A 83 12.64 11.59 -2.18
C ARG A 83 14.00 11.05 -2.58
N THR A 84 14.90 11.91 -3.03
CA THR A 84 16.23 11.50 -3.50
C THR A 84 17.09 10.95 -2.36
N VAL A 85 17.02 11.56 -1.16
CA VAL A 85 17.65 11.01 0.05
C VAL A 85 17.05 9.64 0.40
N SER A 86 15.73 9.48 0.32
CA SER A 86 15.05 8.19 0.54
C SER A 86 15.47 7.11 -0.46
N SER A 87 15.68 7.47 -1.73
CA SER A 87 16.23 6.59 -2.76
C SER A 87 17.66 6.15 -2.43
N TYR A 88 18.54 7.09 -2.05
CA TYR A 88 19.91 6.76 -1.66
C TYR A 88 19.98 5.81 -0.45
N ARG A 89 19.16 6.07 0.59
CA ARG A 89 19.06 5.16 1.76
C ARG A 89 18.61 3.77 1.35
N TYR A 90 17.64 3.68 0.45
CA TYR A 90 17.17 2.39 -0.07
C TYR A 90 18.27 1.64 -0.83
N ILE A 91 19.08 2.34 -1.63
CA ILE A 91 20.21 1.74 -2.35
C ILE A 91 21.24 1.14 -1.38
N LEU A 92 21.59 1.87 -0.32
CA LEU A 92 22.55 1.40 0.68
C LEU A 92 22.04 0.20 1.47
N GLN A 93 20.73 0.15 1.74
CA GLN A 93 20.12 -0.94 2.51
C GLN A 93 19.80 -2.18 1.66
N THR A 94 19.82 -2.06 0.33
CA THR A 94 19.41 -3.14 -0.58
C THR A 94 20.63 -3.69 -1.30
N SER A 95 21.25 -4.73 -0.74
CA SER A 95 22.49 -5.33 -1.27
C SER A 95 22.39 -5.76 -2.74
N HIS A 96 21.21 -6.17 -3.20
CA HIS A 96 20.96 -6.58 -4.59
C HIS A 96 20.65 -5.41 -5.54
N HIS A 97 20.57 -4.17 -5.06
CA HIS A 97 20.37 -3.02 -5.93
C HIS A 97 21.61 -2.80 -6.81
N MET A 98 21.42 -2.54 -8.11
CA MET A 98 22.53 -2.37 -9.06
C MET A 98 23.53 -1.26 -8.69
N LEU A 99 23.08 -0.26 -7.92
CA LEU A 99 23.92 0.83 -7.40
C LEU A 99 24.49 0.61 -6.00
N SER A 100 24.16 -0.51 -5.34
CA SER A 100 24.57 -0.78 -3.95
C SER A 100 26.09 -0.74 -3.80
N ASP A 101 26.82 -1.47 -4.64
CA ASP A 101 28.29 -1.50 -4.59
C ASP A 101 28.92 -0.13 -4.84
N THR A 102 28.34 0.66 -5.75
CA THR A 102 28.85 2.01 -6.05
C THR A 102 28.59 2.94 -4.87
N ALA A 103 27.38 2.92 -4.30
CA ALA A 103 26.99 3.74 -3.16
C ALA A 103 27.80 3.44 -1.91
N ASN A 104 28.18 2.18 -1.68
CA ASN A 104 28.99 1.77 -0.52
C ASN A 104 30.49 2.08 -0.67
N ARG A 105 30.98 2.39 -1.88
CA ARG A 105 32.41 2.64 -2.16
C ARG A 105 32.78 4.10 -2.37
N MET A 106 31.80 5.00 -2.44
CA MET A 106 32.00 6.42 -2.72
C MET A 106 31.48 7.28 -1.58
N ASP A 107 32.08 8.45 -1.39
CA ASP A 107 31.45 9.49 -0.58
C ASP A 107 30.11 9.92 -1.20
N ILE A 108 29.15 10.31 -0.38
CA ILE A 108 27.80 10.68 -0.82
C ILE A 108 27.80 11.87 -1.80
N LEU A 109 28.71 12.83 -1.64
CA LEU A 109 28.82 13.97 -2.55
C LEU A 109 29.32 13.51 -3.93
N ASP A 110 30.36 12.66 -3.94
CA ASP A 110 30.89 12.07 -5.18
C ASP A 110 29.87 11.16 -5.86
N PHE A 111 29.06 10.45 -5.08
CA PHE A 111 27.96 9.62 -5.59
C PHE A 111 26.96 10.47 -6.39
N PHE A 112 26.50 11.61 -5.85
CA PHE A 112 25.56 12.47 -6.57
C PHE A 112 26.18 13.27 -7.73
N ARG A 113 27.50 13.53 -7.67
CA ARG A 113 28.26 14.15 -8.77
C ARG A 113 28.60 13.19 -9.90
N HIS A 114 28.59 11.88 -9.65
CA HIS A 114 28.92 10.89 -10.66
C HIS A 114 27.93 10.99 -11.85
N PRO A 115 28.38 11.24 -13.09
CA PRO A 115 27.50 11.62 -14.20
C PRO A 115 26.33 10.66 -14.44
N ARG A 116 26.60 9.34 -14.37
CA ARG A 116 25.58 8.31 -14.56
C ARG A 116 24.52 8.28 -13.45
N ILE A 117 24.93 8.53 -12.21
CA ILE A 117 24.04 8.56 -11.05
C ILE A 117 23.24 9.85 -11.06
N ARG A 118 23.90 10.98 -11.34
CA ARG A 118 23.28 12.29 -11.53
C ARG A 118 22.11 12.18 -12.51
N ARG A 119 22.35 11.57 -13.68
CA ARG A 119 21.32 11.33 -14.70
C ARG A 119 20.20 10.41 -14.21
N TYR A 120 20.53 9.30 -13.57
CA TYR A 120 19.56 8.33 -13.06
C TYR A 120 18.66 8.93 -11.95
N MET A 121 19.21 9.79 -11.10
CA MET A 121 18.50 10.36 -9.96
C MET A 121 17.72 11.64 -10.27
N ALA A 122 18.08 12.34 -11.34
CA ALA A 122 17.50 13.63 -11.72
C ALA A 122 16.01 13.53 -12.09
N ASN A 123 15.26 14.54 -11.68
CA ASN A 123 13.88 14.84 -12.12
C ASN A 123 12.94 13.62 -12.19
N TRP A 124 13.09 12.69 -11.25
CA TRP A 124 12.47 11.37 -11.35
C TRP A 124 10.94 11.42 -11.35
N GLN A 125 10.34 12.32 -10.56
CA GLN A 125 8.89 12.44 -10.48
C GLN A 125 8.30 13.06 -11.76
N THR A 126 8.94 14.12 -12.27
CA THR A 126 8.59 14.79 -13.52
C THR A 126 8.59 13.77 -14.66
N ARG A 127 9.66 12.96 -14.77
CA ARG A 127 9.77 11.93 -15.80
C ARG A 127 8.62 10.93 -15.76
N HIS A 128 8.29 10.42 -14.58
CA HIS A 128 7.16 9.48 -14.42
C HIS A 128 5.82 10.13 -14.79
N LEU A 129 5.65 11.41 -14.48
CA LEU A 129 4.45 12.15 -14.84
C LEU A 129 4.39 12.52 -16.33
N ALA A 130 5.53 12.54 -17.04
CA ALA A 130 5.62 12.99 -18.41
C ALA A 130 5.81 11.88 -19.45
N PHE A 131 6.07 10.62 -19.06
CA PHE A 131 6.30 9.54 -20.03
C PHE A 131 5.10 9.40 -20.96
N GLN A 132 5.31 9.58 -22.26
CA GLN A 132 4.29 9.43 -23.30
C GLN A 132 4.39 8.07 -23.98
N SER A 133 5.53 7.38 -23.86
CA SER A 133 5.74 6.08 -24.48
C SER A 133 6.53 5.12 -23.60
N ILE A 134 6.40 3.82 -23.88
CA ILE A 134 7.23 2.79 -23.26
C ILE A 134 8.71 2.97 -23.61
N GLN A 135 9.03 3.47 -24.81
CA GLN A 135 10.40 3.73 -25.25
C GLN A 135 11.05 4.83 -24.40
N GLU A 136 10.34 5.92 -24.13
CA GLU A 136 10.77 6.96 -23.20
C GLU A 136 10.99 6.40 -21.79
N SER A 137 9.97 5.71 -21.25
CA SER A 137 10.04 5.11 -19.92
C SER A 137 11.23 4.17 -19.78
N THR A 138 11.49 3.33 -20.78
CA THR A 138 12.61 2.37 -20.76
C THR A 138 13.95 3.09 -20.85
N ALA A 139 14.09 4.04 -21.78
CA ALA A 139 15.35 4.77 -21.99
C ALA A 139 15.77 5.63 -20.77
N VAL A 140 14.81 6.15 -20.02
CA VAL A 140 15.06 7.02 -18.85
C VAL A 140 15.29 6.23 -17.57
N GLN A 141 14.64 5.06 -17.41
CA GLN A 141 14.76 4.24 -16.20
C GLN A 141 15.96 3.29 -16.21
N GLU A 142 16.55 2.99 -17.38
CA GLU A 142 17.76 2.17 -17.48
C GLU A 142 19.00 2.90 -16.90
N TYR A 143 19.67 2.29 -15.91
CA TYR A 143 20.91 2.86 -15.39
C TYR A 143 22.07 2.79 -16.43
N ASP A 144 22.12 1.70 -17.19
CA ASP A 144 23.09 1.44 -18.26
C ASP A 144 22.68 2.05 -19.62
N THR A 145 21.79 3.06 -19.63
CA THR A 145 21.40 3.77 -20.86
C THR A 145 22.66 4.18 -21.65
N PRO A 146 22.84 3.65 -22.88
CA PRO A 146 24.06 3.88 -23.65
C PRO A 146 24.23 5.37 -24.00
N VAL A 147 25.48 5.76 -24.29
CA VAL A 147 25.88 7.17 -24.49
C VAL A 147 25.09 7.86 -25.61
N ASP A 148 24.67 7.12 -26.63
CA ASP A 148 23.83 7.61 -27.74
C ASP A 148 22.43 8.05 -27.31
N LYS A 149 21.93 7.55 -26.18
CA LYS A 149 20.65 7.96 -25.57
C LYS A 149 20.80 9.07 -24.53
N GLU A 150 22.02 9.57 -24.27
CA GLU A 150 22.25 10.65 -23.30
C GLU A 150 21.61 11.97 -23.73
N TYR A 151 21.78 12.34 -25.01
CA TYR A 151 21.13 13.52 -25.59
C TYR A 151 19.61 13.46 -25.44
N PHE A 152 19.04 12.26 -25.62
CA PHE A 152 17.62 12.04 -25.47
C PHE A 152 17.14 12.31 -24.04
N VAL A 153 17.82 11.79 -23.01
CA VAL A 153 17.42 12.01 -21.61
C VAL A 153 17.47 13.48 -21.21
N ASN A 154 18.52 14.21 -21.63
CA ASN A 154 18.63 15.65 -21.34
C ASN A 154 17.55 16.46 -22.05
N SER A 155 17.34 16.21 -23.34
CA SER A 155 16.27 16.84 -24.12
C SER A 155 14.88 16.50 -23.57
N TYR A 156 14.71 15.31 -23.03
CA TYR A 156 13.46 14.89 -22.41
C TYR A 156 13.13 15.73 -21.17
N ASP A 157 14.10 15.93 -20.26
CA ASP A 157 13.91 16.74 -19.05
C ASP A 157 13.51 18.18 -19.37
N GLU A 158 14.11 18.80 -20.38
CA GLU A 158 13.80 20.17 -20.82
C GLU A 158 12.33 20.33 -21.26
N ASN A 159 11.74 19.29 -21.83
CA ASN A 159 10.38 19.31 -22.37
C ASN A 159 9.33 18.73 -21.41
N SER A 160 9.75 18.06 -20.34
CA SER A 160 8.84 17.29 -19.48
C SER A 160 8.02 18.14 -18.50
N LEU A 161 8.45 19.36 -18.20
CA LEU A 161 7.81 20.20 -17.17
C LEU A 161 6.33 20.47 -17.46
N GLU A 162 6.03 20.97 -18.66
CA GLU A 162 4.66 21.37 -19.00
C GLU A 162 3.75 20.16 -19.20
N ILE A 163 4.28 19.05 -19.74
CA ILE A 163 3.56 17.77 -19.83
C ILE A 163 3.22 17.26 -18.43
N ALA A 164 4.18 17.24 -17.50
CA ALA A 164 3.95 16.80 -16.13
C ALA A 164 2.90 17.66 -15.41
N LYS A 165 2.92 18.99 -15.61
CA LYS A 165 1.89 19.90 -15.06
C LYS A 165 0.52 19.62 -15.67
N GLU A 166 0.43 19.41 -16.97
CA GLU A 166 -0.82 19.05 -17.65
C GLU A 166 -1.37 17.72 -17.10
N ASN A 167 -0.53 16.71 -16.99
CA ASN A 167 -0.91 15.42 -16.43
C ASN A 167 -1.32 15.52 -14.96
N ILE A 168 -0.65 16.34 -14.15
CA ILE A 168 -1.11 16.67 -12.78
C ILE A 168 -2.55 17.17 -12.78
N ARG A 169 -2.93 18.06 -13.71
CA ARG A 169 -4.32 18.57 -13.82
C ARG A 169 -5.32 17.45 -14.09
N ASN A 170 -4.90 16.40 -14.79
CA ASN A 170 -5.73 15.25 -15.17
C ASN A 170 -5.73 14.08 -14.17
N ILE A 171 -4.93 14.15 -13.09
CA ILE A 171 -4.95 13.15 -12.03
C ILE A 171 -6.23 13.28 -11.20
N ASP A 172 -6.99 12.19 -11.03
CA ASP A 172 -8.23 12.17 -10.24
C ASP A 172 -7.95 12.36 -8.74
N PHE A 173 -6.94 11.67 -8.20
CA PHE A 173 -6.57 11.71 -6.79
C PHE A 173 -5.06 11.99 -6.62
N LEU A 174 -4.74 13.19 -6.12
CA LEU A 174 -3.36 13.64 -5.95
C LEU A 174 -3.10 13.96 -4.49
N GLY A 175 -2.00 13.43 -3.96
CA GLY A 175 -1.52 13.78 -2.63
C GLY A 175 0.00 13.79 -2.57
N THR A 176 0.52 14.06 -1.38
CA THR A 176 1.96 13.96 -1.09
C THR A 176 2.23 12.97 0.03
N SER A 177 3.47 12.56 0.20
CA SER A 177 3.88 11.74 1.35
C SER A 177 3.53 12.36 2.71
N LYS A 178 3.35 13.69 2.79
CA LYS A 178 2.92 14.42 3.99
C LYS A 178 1.39 14.43 4.16
N THR A 179 0.64 14.23 3.08
CA THR A 179 -0.83 14.32 3.05
C THR A 179 -1.49 13.01 2.58
N VAL A 180 -0.79 11.89 2.75
CA VAL A 180 -1.19 10.60 2.16
C VAL A 180 -2.40 9.98 2.87
N ASN A 181 -2.57 10.26 4.17
CA ASN A 181 -3.74 9.82 4.93
C ASN A 181 -4.99 10.61 4.51
N GLU A 182 -4.85 11.91 4.26
CA GLU A 182 -5.93 12.77 3.76
C GLU A 182 -6.35 12.32 2.36
N LEU A 183 -5.39 12.03 1.47
CA LEU A 183 -5.66 11.43 0.16
C LEU A 183 -6.45 10.12 0.29
N MET A 184 -6.02 9.24 1.19
CA MET A 184 -6.69 7.97 1.47
C MET A 184 -8.13 8.19 1.97
N HIS A 185 -8.36 9.11 2.91
CA HIS A 185 -9.70 9.44 3.40
C HIS A 185 -10.59 10.00 2.29
N SER A 186 -10.07 10.85 1.40
CA SER A 186 -10.81 11.35 0.24
C SER A 186 -11.24 10.23 -0.71
N ILE A 187 -10.36 9.27 -0.98
CA ILE A 187 -10.68 8.10 -1.82
C ILE A 187 -11.72 7.21 -1.11
N CYS A 188 -11.56 6.96 0.19
CA CYS A 188 -12.54 6.22 0.99
C CYS A 188 -13.92 6.88 0.93
N HIS A 189 -13.98 8.21 1.09
CA HIS A 189 -15.22 8.96 0.98
C HIS A 189 -15.84 8.82 -0.41
N PHE A 190 -15.03 8.94 -1.48
CA PHE A 190 -15.50 8.85 -2.85
C PHE A 190 -16.11 7.48 -3.16
N TYR A 191 -15.38 6.39 -2.87
CA TYR A 191 -15.81 5.03 -3.18
C TYR A 191 -16.76 4.42 -2.12
N GLY A 192 -16.86 5.04 -0.95
CA GLY A 192 -17.56 4.48 0.20
C GLY A 192 -16.81 3.31 0.83
N TRP A 193 -15.48 3.34 0.82
CA TRP A 193 -14.62 2.34 1.46
C TRP A 193 -14.37 2.69 2.94
N TYR A 194 -13.90 1.71 3.70
CA TYR A 194 -13.49 1.91 5.09
C TYR A 194 -12.28 2.87 5.16
N PRO A 195 -12.34 3.96 5.95
CA PRO A 195 -11.22 4.87 6.17
C PRO A 195 -10.40 4.44 7.41
N PRO A 196 -9.29 3.70 7.26
CA PRO A 196 -8.46 3.36 8.41
C PRO A 196 -7.89 4.64 9.06
N GLU A 197 -7.51 4.55 10.33
CA GLU A 197 -6.95 5.70 11.07
C GLU A 197 -5.64 6.17 10.42
N ARG A 198 -4.79 5.21 10.04
CA ARG A 198 -3.51 5.45 9.36
C ARG A 198 -3.21 4.35 8.37
N LEU A 199 -2.41 4.68 7.36
CA LEU A 199 -1.82 3.66 6.50
C LEU A 199 -0.86 2.78 7.31
N PRO A 200 -0.82 1.46 7.02
CA PRO A 200 0.08 0.54 7.70
C PRO A 200 1.54 0.92 7.45
N LYS A 201 2.34 0.99 8.52
CA LYS A 201 3.79 1.29 8.42
C LYS A 201 4.57 -0.01 8.23
N PHE A 202 4.97 -0.28 7.00
CA PHE A 202 5.76 -1.48 6.66
C PHE A 202 7.27 -1.29 6.83
N ASN A 203 7.75 -0.05 6.80
CA ASN A 203 9.17 0.27 6.95
C ASN A 203 9.44 0.76 8.38
N ILE A 204 9.63 -0.17 9.31
CA ILE A 204 10.40 0.13 10.53
C ILE A 204 11.86 -0.01 10.11
N THR A 205 12.42 1.05 9.53
CA THR A 205 13.89 1.10 9.36
C THR A 205 14.49 0.99 10.75
N GLN A 206 15.20 -0.11 11.04
CA GLN A 206 16.06 -0.21 12.21
C GLN A 206 16.94 1.04 12.28
N ALA A 207 17.11 1.57 13.50
CA ALA A 207 18.06 2.59 13.94
C ALA A 207 18.54 3.57 12.86
N GLU A 208 17.95 4.77 12.84
CA GLU A 208 18.53 6.04 12.34
C GLU A 208 19.73 5.91 11.38
N PHE A 209 19.58 5.23 10.24
CA PHE A 209 20.53 5.42 9.15
C PHE A 209 20.29 6.82 8.60
N THR A 210 20.98 7.77 9.22
CA THR A 210 21.01 9.16 8.80
C THR A 210 22.15 9.26 7.80
N ALA A 211 21.80 9.17 6.51
CA ALA A 211 22.73 9.55 5.46
C ALA A 211 23.33 10.92 5.81
N ASN A 212 24.66 11.06 5.73
CA ASN A 212 25.36 12.29 6.07
C ASN A 212 25.09 13.37 5.01
N THR A 213 23.91 13.99 5.07
CA THR A 213 23.46 15.00 4.10
C THR A 213 23.95 16.39 4.54
N THR A 214 25.22 16.69 4.26
CA THR A 214 25.76 18.04 4.46
C THR A 214 25.07 19.06 3.54
N PRO A 215 25.17 20.37 3.80
CA PRO A 215 24.61 21.40 2.92
C PRO A 215 25.04 21.24 1.46
N GLU A 216 26.30 20.90 1.20
CA GLU A 216 26.84 20.71 -0.15
C GLU A 216 26.19 19.52 -0.86
N VAL A 217 25.90 18.44 -0.14
CA VAL A 217 25.17 17.28 -0.68
C VAL A 217 23.73 17.66 -1.00
N LEU A 218 23.07 18.43 -0.12
CA LEU A 218 21.71 18.89 -0.34
C LEU A 218 21.63 19.84 -1.54
N ASP A 219 22.62 20.71 -1.74
CA ASP A 219 22.71 21.60 -2.90
C ASP A 219 22.92 20.81 -4.20
N GLU A 220 23.77 19.78 -4.18
CA GLU A 220 23.94 18.87 -5.31
C GLU A 220 22.62 18.16 -5.66
N ILE A 221 21.90 17.62 -4.66
CA ILE A 221 20.59 16.99 -4.85
C ILE A 221 19.54 17.96 -5.38
N ARG A 222 19.53 19.22 -4.91
CA ARG A 222 18.63 20.26 -5.44
C ARG A 222 18.94 20.56 -6.91
N SER A 223 20.22 20.64 -7.25
CA SER A 223 20.67 20.98 -8.61
C SER A 223 20.23 19.96 -9.67
N ILE A 224 20.03 18.69 -9.30
CA ILE A 224 19.55 17.64 -10.23
C ILE A 224 18.02 17.50 -10.28
N ASN A 225 17.30 18.17 -9.38
CA ASN A 225 15.85 18.02 -9.22
C ASN A 225 15.11 19.36 -9.40
N LEU A 226 15.67 20.30 -10.17
CA LEU A 226 15.06 21.62 -10.38
C LEU A 226 13.69 21.53 -11.05
N VAL A 227 13.53 20.62 -12.02
CA VAL A 227 12.26 20.43 -12.72
C VAL A 227 11.26 19.72 -11.81
N ASP A 228 11.72 18.72 -11.06
CA ASP A 228 10.92 18.07 -10.02
C ASP A 228 10.41 19.05 -8.96
N GLN A 229 11.22 20.05 -8.58
CA GLN A 229 10.80 21.09 -7.64
C GLN A 229 9.66 21.92 -8.22
N ALA A 230 9.79 22.39 -9.46
CA ALA A 230 8.74 23.16 -10.12
C ALA A 230 7.44 22.36 -10.28
N VAL A 231 7.53 21.07 -10.58
CA VAL A 231 6.38 20.15 -10.65
C VAL A 231 5.76 19.92 -9.27
N TYR A 232 6.59 19.73 -8.23
CA TYR A 232 6.12 19.52 -6.87
C TYR A 232 5.39 20.76 -6.33
N ASP A 233 5.95 21.95 -6.53
CA ASP A 233 5.33 23.21 -6.12
C ASP A 233 3.98 23.42 -6.81
N PHE A 234 3.92 23.16 -8.13
CA PHE A 234 2.66 23.18 -8.89
C PHE A 234 1.64 22.15 -8.37
N ALA A 235 2.08 20.94 -8.03
CA ALA A 235 1.21 19.92 -7.46
C ALA A 235 0.62 20.35 -6.10
N ILE A 236 1.42 21.02 -5.25
CA ILE A 236 0.95 21.56 -3.97
C ILE A 236 -0.13 22.63 -4.19
N GLU A 237 0.04 23.52 -5.17
CA GLU A 237 -0.97 24.51 -5.54
C GLU A 237 -2.26 23.85 -6.04
N GLU A 238 -2.14 22.83 -6.90
CA GLU A 238 -3.28 22.07 -7.41
C GLU A 238 -4.03 21.32 -6.30
N ILE A 239 -3.32 20.69 -5.35
CA ILE A 239 -3.94 20.03 -4.19
C ILE A 239 -4.74 21.05 -3.37
N LYS A 240 -4.14 22.22 -3.07
CA LYS A 240 -4.80 23.29 -2.33
C LYS A 240 -6.04 23.82 -3.07
N ARG A 241 -5.94 23.99 -4.39
CA ARG A 241 -7.04 24.49 -5.24
C ARG A 241 -8.24 23.53 -5.28
N ARG A 242 -7.99 22.22 -5.29
CA ARG A 242 -9.04 21.20 -5.48
C ARG A 242 -9.88 20.94 -4.22
N ASP A 243 -9.36 21.28 -3.05
CA ASP A 243 -10.11 21.20 -1.78
C ASP A 243 -10.70 19.80 -1.47
N LEU A 244 -10.11 18.74 -2.06
CA LEU A 244 -10.63 17.38 -2.00
C LEU A 244 -10.45 16.70 -0.63
N GLN A 245 -9.76 17.36 0.33
CA GLN A 245 -9.29 16.80 1.60
C GLN A 245 -10.10 17.28 2.83
N LYS A 246 -11.37 17.67 2.64
CA LYS A 246 -12.21 18.21 3.73
C LYS A 246 -13.05 17.19 4.50
N PHE A 247 -13.06 15.93 4.08
CA PHE A 247 -13.93 14.93 4.70
C PHE A 247 -13.34 14.43 6.01
N SER A 248 -14.12 14.51 7.08
CA SER A 248 -13.71 13.89 8.34
C SER A 248 -13.74 12.37 8.23
N ARG A 249 -12.86 11.69 8.98
CA ARG A 249 -12.87 10.23 9.08
C ARG A 249 -14.22 9.71 9.56
N ASP A 250 -14.81 10.37 10.55
CA ASP A 250 -16.09 9.96 11.16
C ASP A 250 -17.26 10.03 10.17
N GLU A 251 -17.31 11.08 9.35
CA GLU A 251 -18.29 11.19 8.27
C GLU A 251 -18.12 10.04 7.25
N THR A 252 -16.87 9.72 6.92
CA THR A 252 -16.56 8.65 5.98
C THR A 252 -16.89 7.26 6.54
N ILE A 253 -16.66 7.02 7.83
CA ILE A 253 -17.09 5.80 8.54
C ILE A 253 -18.61 5.67 8.50
N SER A 254 -19.33 6.76 8.79
CA SER A 254 -20.80 6.77 8.79
C SER A 254 -21.36 6.41 7.41
N LYS A 255 -20.77 6.97 6.35
CA LYS A 255 -21.12 6.66 4.95
C LYS A 255 -20.81 5.20 4.60
N PHE A 256 -19.65 4.70 5.02
CA PHE A 256 -19.24 3.31 4.83
C PHE A 256 -20.20 2.32 5.51
N ILE A 257 -20.51 2.50 6.79
CA ILE A 257 -21.45 1.65 7.54
C ILE A 257 -22.84 1.66 6.89
N LYS A 258 -23.33 2.84 6.49
CA LYS A 258 -24.62 2.95 5.79
C LYS A 258 -24.62 2.15 4.49
N ARG A 259 -23.55 2.22 3.69
CA ARG A 259 -23.41 1.44 2.45
C ARG A 259 -23.37 -0.05 2.72
N MET A 260 -22.56 -0.47 3.70
CA MET A 260 -22.41 -1.87 4.10
C MET A 260 -23.75 -2.49 4.50
N ASN A 261 -24.54 -1.79 5.32
CA ASN A 261 -25.88 -2.22 5.74
C ASN A 261 -26.88 -2.39 4.58
N MET A 262 -26.68 -1.69 3.45
CA MET A 262 -27.59 -1.76 2.29
C MET A 262 -27.17 -2.82 1.26
N GLN A 263 -25.88 -3.13 1.14
CA GLN A 263 -25.34 -3.83 -0.04
C GLN A 263 -24.59 -5.13 0.28
N ASN A 264 -24.11 -5.32 1.52
CA ASN A 264 -23.12 -6.36 1.84
C ASN A 264 -23.57 -7.29 2.97
N ARG A 265 -24.89 -7.47 3.16
CA ARG A 265 -25.43 -8.32 4.23
C ARG A 265 -25.28 -9.80 3.86
N GLN A 266 -24.51 -10.54 4.66
CA GLN A 266 -24.34 -11.99 4.51
C GLN A 266 -25.53 -12.73 5.13
N SER A 267 -26.25 -13.54 4.35
CA SER A 267 -27.47 -14.23 4.79
C SER A 267 -27.25 -15.65 5.35
N GLY A 268 -26.05 -16.20 5.18
CA GLY A 268 -25.67 -17.54 5.62
C GLY A 268 -24.21 -17.61 6.06
N ASP A 269 -23.62 -18.80 5.96
CA ASP A 269 -22.21 -19.02 6.28
C ASP A 269 -21.32 -18.18 5.38
N PHE A 270 -20.31 -17.56 5.98
CA PHE A 270 -19.40 -16.68 5.29
C PHE A 270 -17.96 -16.97 5.72
N ARG A 271 -17.09 -17.23 4.74
CA ARG A 271 -15.66 -17.39 4.95
C ARG A 271 -14.94 -16.14 4.48
N PHE A 272 -14.10 -15.62 5.35
CA PHE A 272 -13.10 -14.63 5.03
C PHE A 272 -11.80 -15.35 4.64
N ASP A 273 -11.57 -15.50 3.33
CA ASP A 273 -10.40 -16.14 2.73
C ASP A 273 -9.33 -15.14 2.24
N PHE A 274 -9.50 -13.86 2.60
CA PHE A 274 -8.66 -12.72 2.21
C PHE A 274 -8.54 -12.46 0.70
N ASN A 275 -9.32 -13.12 -0.17
CA ASN A 275 -9.34 -12.84 -1.61
C ASN A 275 -10.18 -11.61 -1.93
N ASP A 276 -11.32 -11.47 -1.28
CA ASP A 276 -12.25 -10.35 -1.46
C ASP A 276 -11.77 -9.02 -0.86
N GLN A 277 -12.58 -7.98 -1.05
CA GLN A 277 -12.39 -6.67 -0.41
C GLN A 277 -12.26 -6.81 1.12
N PHE A 278 -11.25 -6.13 1.65
CA PHE A 278 -10.87 -6.16 3.06
C PHE A 278 -11.11 -4.78 3.70
N SER A 279 -12.16 -4.67 4.53
CA SER A 279 -12.53 -3.42 5.21
C SER A 279 -12.03 -3.42 6.66
N GLY A 280 -10.73 -3.25 6.85
CA GLY A 280 -10.11 -3.33 8.17
C GLY A 280 -8.78 -2.61 8.28
N GLU A 281 -8.22 -2.60 9.49
CA GLU A 281 -6.93 -1.98 9.82
C GLU A 281 -6.12 -2.81 10.81
N GLY A 282 -4.82 -2.58 10.89
CA GLY A 282 -3.88 -3.42 11.64
C GLY A 282 -3.57 -4.74 10.96
N TRP A 283 -3.55 -4.77 9.62
CA TRP A 283 -3.23 -5.98 8.84
C TRP A 283 -2.11 -5.71 7.84
N TYR A 284 -1.24 -6.71 7.68
CA TYR A 284 -0.28 -6.74 6.58
C TYR A 284 -0.97 -7.09 5.25
N GLY A 285 -0.22 -6.93 4.15
CA GLY A 285 -0.67 -7.33 2.82
C GLY A 285 -0.95 -8.82 2.71
N ARG A 286 -1.66 -9.21 1.64
CA ARG A 286 -1.93 -10.61 1.29
C ARG A 286 -0.62 -11.37 1.09
N GLU A 287 -0.54 -12.55 1.67
CA GLU A 287 0.46 -13.57 1.36
C GLU A 287 -0.23 -14.79 0.76
N SER A 288 0.49 -15.55 -0.07
CA SER A 288 -0.02 -16.79 -0.65
C SER A 288 0.71 -17.98 -0.05
N GLU A 289 -0.04 -18.97 0.42
CA GLU A 289 0.52 -20.25 0.82
C GLU A 289 0.77 -21.17 -0.39
N GLN A 290 1.59 -22.20 -0.20
CA GLN A 290 1.90 -23.21 -1.25
C GLN A 290 0.65 -23.97 -1.74
N ASN A 291 -0.40 -24.03 -0.93
CA ASN A 291 -1.68 -24.65 -1.24
C ASN A 291 -2.66 -23.72 -2.01
N GLY A 292 -2.25 -22.48 -2.29
CA GLY A 292 -3.05 -21.49 -3.01
C GLY A 292 -3.94 -20.59 -2.16
N TYR A 293 -4.06 -20.83 -0.84
CA TYR A 293 -4.84 -19.96 0.05
C TYR A 293 -4.17 -18.60 0.22
N THR A 294 -5.01 -17.58 0.37
CA THR A 294 -4.58 -16.23 0.71
C THR A 294 -4.71 -16.04 2.21
N VAL A 295 -3.66 -15.48 2.81
CA VAL A 295 -3.50 -15.38 4.27
C VAL A 295 -2.90 -14.03 4.64
N ARG A 296 -3.03 -13.62 5.90
CA ARG A 296 -2.52 -12.32 6.37
C ARG A 296 -1.98 -12.37 7.78
N TRP A 297 -0.90 -11.63 8.02
CA TRP A 297 -0.46 -11.27 9.36
C TRP A 297 -1.26 -10.09 9.91
N THR A 298 -1.61 -10.15 11.19
CA THR A 298 -1.99 -8.97 12.00
C THR A 298 -0.74 -8.15 12.36
N GLY A 299 -0.88 -6.83 12.47
CA GLY A 299 0.15 -5.89 12.89
C GLY A 299 0.22 -4.64 12.02
N PRO A 300 1.15 -3.70 12.28
CA PRO A 300 2.24 -3.78 13.28
C PRO A 300 1.80 -3.57 14.73
N GLU A 301 0.62 -3.01 14.95
CA GLU A 301 0.04 -2.81 16.28
C GLU A 301 -0.45 -4.13 16.88
N ASN A 302 -0.70 -4.12 18.19
CA ASN A 302 -1.24 -5.27 18.91
C ASN A 302 -2.76 -5.45 18.68
N SER A 303 -3.37 -4.66 17.80
CA SER A 303 -4.80 -4.66 17.54
C SER A 303 -5.06 -4.62 16.05
N SER A 304 -5.96 -5.49 15.61
CA SER A 304 -6.36 -5.63 14.21
C SER A 304 -7.87 -5.75 14.15
N SER A 305 -8.50 -5.10 13.18
CA SER A 305 -9.95 -5.14 13.06
C SER A 305 -10.44 -5.25 11.63
N VAL A 306 -11.65 -5.77 11.47
CA VAL A 306 -12.34 -5.88 10.19
C VAL A 306 -13.84 -5.65 10.42
N TYR A 307 -14.47 -4.94 9.49
CA TYR A 307 -15.91 -4.78 9.44
C TYR A 307 -16.54 -5.87 8.59
N VAL A 308 -17.56 -6.50 9.13
CA VAL A 308 -18.39 -7.51 8.48
C VAL A 308 -19.87 -7.21 8.77
N CYS A 309 -20.77 -7.62 7.88
CA CYS A 309 -22.20 -7.38 8.03
C CYS A 309 -22.99 -8.67 7.85
N PHE A 310 -23.73 -9.06 8.88
CA PHE A 310 -24.51 -10.29 8.92
C PHE A 310 -26.01 -10.01 8.85
N ASP A 311 -26.77 -11.06 8.54
CA ASP A 311 -28.17 -11.11 8.91
C ASP A 311 -28.31 -11.08 10.43
N SER A 312 -29.18 -10.21 10.94
CA SER A 312 -29.28 -9.96 12.38
C SER A 312 -30.27 -10.88 13.10
N SER A 313 -30.85 -11.86 12.39
CA SER A 313 -31.92 -12.72 12.91
C SER A 313 -31.43 -14.02 13.57
N SER A 314 -30.13 -14.30 13.53
CA SER A 314 -29.56 -15.55 14.04
C SER A 314 -28.25 -15.29 14.77
N ASP A 315 -27.89 -16.24 15.62
CA ASP A 315 -26.57 -16.24 16.26
C ASP A 315 -25.53 -16.72 15.24
N TYR A 316 -24.28 -16.32 15.45
CA TYR A 316 -23.17 -16.74 14.63
C TYR A 316 -22.05 -17.30 15.50
N ASN A 317 -21.51 -18.44 15.09
CA ASN A 317 -20.25 -18.94 15.61
C ASN A 317 -19.12 -18.49 14.68
N ILE A 318 -18.19 -17.75 15.24
CA ILE A 318 -16.96 -17.35 14.58
C ILE A 318 -15.94 -18.46 14.84
N THR A 319 -15.28 -18.93 13.80
CA THR A 319 -14.12 -19.82 13.93
C THR A 319 -12.96 -19.25 13.13
N MET A 320 -11.75 -19.29 13.68
CA MET A 320 -10.56 -18.75 13.05
C MET A 320 -9.40 -19.71 13.26
N MET A 321 -8.68 -20.04 12.20
CA MET A 321 -7.37 -20.66 12.35
C MET A 321 -6.29 -19.59 12.28
N ALA A 322 -5.48 -19.53 13.33
CA ALA A 322 -4.36 -18.60 13.38
C ALA A 322 -3.10 -19.29 13.92
N SER A 323 -1.96 -18.80 13.47
CA SER A 323 -0.63 -19.21 13.90
C SER A 323 0.12 -18.01 14.46
N SER A 324 1.12 -18.22 15.30
CA SER A 324 1.98 -17.13 15.80
C SER A 324 3.45 -17.51 15.65
N TYR A 325 4.34 -16.51 15.56
CA TYR A 325 5.78 -16.78 15.60
C TYR A 325 6.22 -17.30 16.97
N ILE A 326 5.61 -16.76 18.03
CA ILE A 326 5.80 -17.16 19.43
C ILE A 326 4.47 -17.70 19.97
N PRO A 327 4.37 -19.00 20.34
CA PRO A 327 3.11 -19.63 20.76
C PRO A 327 2.33 -18.87 21.84
N GLU A 328 3.01 -18.26 22.80
CA GLU A 328 2.38 -17.54 23.91
C GLU A 328 1.57 -16.31 23.45
N ILE A 329 1.84 -15.77 22.26
CA ILE A 329 1.10 -14.64 21.70
C ILE A 329 -0.33 -15.04 21.35
N ILE A 330 -0.51 -16.20 20.70
CA ILE A 330 -1.85 -16.65 20.32
C ILE A 330 -2.63 -17.19 21.51
N ASP A 331 -1.95 -17.69 22.56
CA ASP A 331 -2.61 -18.11 23.79
C ASP A 331 -3.23 -16.93 24.57
N GLY A 332 -2.70 -15.73 24.37
CA GLY A 332 -3.22 -14.47 24.93
C GLY A 332 -4.19 -13.72 24.04
N ILE A 333 -4.71 -14.33 22.96
CA ILE A 333 -5.60 -13.65 22.01
C ILE A 333 -6.93 -13.26 22.67
N GLU A 334 -7.38 -12.05 22.37
CA GLU A 334 -8.70 -11.55 22.74
C GLU A 334 -9.46 -11.14 21.49
N ILE A 335 -10.77 -11.36 21.49
CA ILE A 335 -11.65 -11.01 20.39
C ILE A 335 -12.82 -10.18 20.92
N TYR A 336 -13.16 -9.15 20.16
CA TYR A 336 -14.24 -8.23 20.46
C TYR A 336 -15.20 -8.12 19.26
N ALA A 337 -16.48 -7.98 19.55
CA ALA A 337 -17.49 -7.60 18.58
C ALA A 337 -18.16 -6.30 19.06
N ASN A 338 -18.09 -5.24 18.25
CA ASN A 338 -18.71 -3.94 18.57
C ASN A 338 -18.29 -3.37 19.94
N GLY A 339 -17.05 -3.64 20.36
CA GLY A 339 -16.49 -3.20 21.65
C GLY A 339 -16.73 -4.15 22.82
N GLU A 340 -17.57 -5.17 22.66
CA GLU A 340 -17.81 -6.19 23.69
C GLU A 340 -16.82 -7.36 23.54
N LYS A 341 -16.16 -7.74 24.63
CA LYS A 341 -15.24 -8.88 24.65
C LYS A 341 -16.03 -10.19 24.57
N LEU A 342 -15.68 -11.04 23.60
CA LEU A 342 -16.33 -12.34 23.42
C LEU A 342 -15.63 -13.42 24.27
N PRO A 343 -16.39 -14.32 24.93
CA PRO A 343 -15.83 -15.54 25.51
C PRO A 343 -15.27 -16.44 24.40
N LEU A 344 -14.03 -16.91 24.56
CA LEU A 344 -13.33 -17.69 23.55
C LEU A 344 -13.09 -19.14 23.98
N SER A 345 -13.12 -20.02 23.00
CA SER A 345 -12.54 -21.36 23.08
C SER A 345 -11.28 -21.42 22.21
N LEU A 346 -10.19 -21.92 22.78
CA LEU A 346 -8.92 -22.12 22.08
C LEU A 346 -8.62 -23.62 22.03
N TYR A 347 -8.44 -24.14 20.81
CA TYR A 347 -8.10 -25.54 20.58
C TYR A 347 -6.82 -25.63 19.76
N GLN A 348 -5.85 -26.44 20.21
CA GLN A 348 -4.65 -26.79 19.44
C GLN A 348 -4.88 -28.12 18.72
N PRO A 349 -4.96 -28.14 17.38
CA PRO A 349 -5.11 -29.39 16.64
C PRO A 349 -3.86 -30.28 16.79
N PRO A 350 -3.99 -31.59 17.09
CA PRO A 350 -2.85 -32.50 17.31
C PRO A 350 -1.89 -32.63 16.14
N ASN A 351 -2.39 -32.43 14.91
CA ASN A 351 -1.63 -32.60 13.67
C ASN A 351 -1.05 -31.29 13.12
N LEU A 352 -1.19 -30.17 13.85
CA LEU A 352 -0.65 -28.87 13.47
C LEU A 352 0.45 -28.42 14.42
N PRO A 353 1.32 -27.48 14.00
CA PRO A 353 2.35 -26.93 14.87
C PRO A 353 1.80 -26.38 16.19
N THR A 354 2.62 -26.44 17.24
CA THR A 354 2.25 -26.00 18.60
C THR A 354 1.95 -24.51 18.72
N HIS A 355 2.30 -23.71 17.70
CA HIS A 355 2.01 -22.30 17.61
C HIS A 355 0.69 -21.98 16.88
N THR A 356 -0.11 -23.00 16.54
CA THR A 356 -1.39 -22.86 15.83
C THR A 356 -2.57 -23.12 16.76
N ARG A 357 -3.63 -22.32 16.66
CA ARG A 357 -4.89 -22.48 17.38
C ARG A 357 -6.08 -22.35 16.43
N ILE A 358 -7.13 -23.11 16.73
CA ILE A 358 -8.50 -22.79 16.31
C ILE A 358 -9.11 -21.97 17.44
N VAL A 359 -9.50 -20.75 17.10
CA VAL A 359 -10.16 -19.79 18.00
C VAL A 359 -11.63 -19.76 17.65
N SER A 360 -12.51 -19.99 18.63
CA SER A 360 -13.96 -19.97 18.43
C SER A 360 -14.64 -19.02 19.39
N ALA A 361 -15.62 -18.25 18.89
CA ALA A 361 -16.38 -17.27 19.67
C ALA A 361 -17.82 -17.21 19.15
N ARG A 362 -18.78 -16.87 20.00
CA ARG A 362 -20.19 -16.70 19.61
C ARG A 362 -20.58 -15.23 19.62
N ILE A 363 -21.31 -14.80 18.59
CA ILE A 363 -22.02 -13.51 18.56
C ILE A 363 -23.51 -13.80 18.60
N ASP A 364 -24.21 -13.24 19.56
CA ASP A 364 -25.65 -13.40 19.70
C ASP A 364 -26.44 -12.46 18.76
N ALA A 365 -27.58 -12.92 18.27
CA ALA A 365 -28.49 -12.20 17.39
C ALA A 365 -28.93 -10.84 17.98
N ALA A 366 -29.03 -10.75 19.30
CA ALA A 366 -29.36 -9.51 19.99
C ALA A 366 -28.28 -8.42 19.79
N SER A 367 -27.00 -8.80 19.87
CA SER A 367 -25.87 -7.89 19.63
C SER A 367 -25.81 -7.46 18.16
N LEU A 368 -26.08 -8.38 17.24
CA LEU A 368 -26.19 -8.09 15.81
C LEU A 368 -27.34 -7.13 15.51
N SER A 369 -28.53 -7.39 16.07
CA SER A 369 -29.72 -6.55 15.86
C SER A 369 -29.53 -5.12 16.35
N ALA A 370 -28.85 -4.93 17.49
CA ALA A 370 -28.53 -3.60 18.02
C ALA A 370 -27.65 -2.77 17.06
N ASN A 371 -26.87 -3.43 16.21
CA ASN A 371 -25.94 -2.80 15.25
C ASN A 371 -26.37 -2.99 13.79
N ASN A 372 -27.65 -3.33 13.56
CA ASN A 372 -28.22 -3.59 12.23
C ASN A 372 -27.45 -4.63 11.39
N GLY A 373 -26.83 -5.60 12.07
CA GLY A 373 -26.00 -6.65 11.49
C GLY A 373 -24.54 -6.26 11.26
N THR A 374 -24.16 -4.99 11.40
CA THR A 374 -22.75 -4.57 11.30
C THR A 374 -22.00 -5.03 12.54
N VAL A 375 -20.85 -5.65 12.32
CA VAL A 375 -19.91 -6.07 13.36
C VAL A 375 -18.55 -5.49 13.05
N HIS A 376 -18.05 -4.67 13.98
CA HIS A 376 -16.64 -4.34 14.09
C HIS A 376 -15.96 -5.47 14.86
N PHE A 377 -15.37 -6.40 14.12
CA PHE A 377 -14.66 -7.54 14.69
C PHE A 377 -13.21 -7.14 14.93
N ARG A 378 -12.75 -7.22 16.19
CA ARG A 378 -11.40 -6.81 16.59
C ARG A 378 -10.68 -7.95 17.29
N ILE A 379 -9.43 -8.16 16.90
CA ILE A 379 -8.47 -9.09 17.50
C ILE A 379 -7.43 -8.25 18.23
N ASP A 380 -7.30 -8.47 19.54
CA ASP A 380 -6.24 -7.88 20.35
C ASP A 380 -5.26 -8.98 20.79
N LEU A 381 -3.98 -8.65 20.76
CA LEU A 381 -2.87 -9.53 21.11
C LEU A 381 -2.07 -8.91 22.26
N PRO A 382 -1.37 -9.71 23.09
CA PRO A 382 -0.54 -9.17 24.15
C PRO A 382 0.62 -8.32 23.62
N ARG A 383 1.18 -8.70 22.47
CA ARG A 383 2.26 -8.00 21.76
C ARG A 383 2.42 -8.49 20.32
N THR A 384 3.02 -7.67 19.48
CA THR A 384 3.67 -8.10 18.23
C THR A 384 5.15 -8.37 18.45
N VAL A 385 5.78 -9.10 17.53
CA VAL A 385 7.21 -9.45 17.56
C VAL A 385 7.87 -9.27 16.22
N ILE A 386 9.14 -8.92 16.22
CA ILE A 386 9.94 -8.84 15.00
C ILE A 386 10.80 -10.12 14.91
N PRO A 387 10.53 -11.04 13.96
CA PRO A 387 11.26 -12.30 13.82
C PRO A 387 12.78 -12.12 13.81
N HIS A 388 13.26 -11.12 13.05
CA HIS A 388 14.69 -10.80 12.97
C HIS A 388 15.34 -10.41 14.31
N GLU A 389 14.59 -9.81 15.25
CA GLU A 389 15.10 -9.45 16.59
C GLU A 389 15.19 -10.67 17.52
N ILE A 390 14.42 -11.73 17.24
CA ILE A 390 14.44 -12.99 17.99
C ILE A 390 15.48 -13.95 17.39
N ASN A 391 15.53 -14.02 16.06
CA ASN A 391 16.44 -14.83 15.29
C ASN A 391 17.07 -13.98 14.19
N SER A 392 18.34 -13.61 14.33
CA SER A 392 19.04 -12.75 13.38
C SER A 392 19.18 -13.34 11.97
N ALA A 393 18.97 -14.66 11.80
CA ALA A 393 18.95 -15.31 10.49
C ALA A 393 17.60 -15.17 9.76
N ASP A 394 16.52 -14.82 10.48
CA ASP A 394 15.22 -14.58 9.90
C ASP A 394 15.21 -13.21 9.20
N PRO A 395 14.91 -13.11 7.91
CA PRO A 395 14.92 -11.83 7.20
C PRO A 395 13.71 -10.96 7.50
N ASP A 396 12.67 -11.49 8.16
CA ASP A 396 11.43 -10.72 8.40
C ASP A 396 11.61 -9.69 9.53
N ARG A 397 11.47 -8.43 9.14
CA ARG A 397 11.65 -7.25 9.99
C ARG A 397 10.33 -6.58 10.37
N ARG A 398 9.20 -7.21 10.05
CA ARG A 398 7.87 -6.71 10.39
C ARG A 398 7.54 -7.04 11.83
N ALA A 399 6.75 -6.19 12.49
CA ALA A 399 6.20 -6.45 13.81
C ALA A 399 4.93 -7.32 13.66
N LEU A 400 5.11 -8.64 13.72
CA LEU A 400 4.06 -9.63 13.47
C LEU A 400 3.28 -9.99 14.74
N GLY A 401 1.96 -10.04 14.62
CA GLY A 401 1.08 -10.62 15.65
C GLY A 401 0.82 -12.11 15.39
N VAL A 402 -0.38 -12.43 14.92
CA VAL A 402 -0.79 -13.76 14.44
C VAL A 402 -0.97 -13.77 12.92
N TYR A 403 -0.67 -14.91 12.33
CA TYR A 403 -0.96 -15.25 10.95
C TYR A 403 -2.34 -15.88 10.88
N VAL A 404 -3.30 -15.17 10.29
CA VAL A 404 -4.65 -15.66 10.15
C VAL A 404 -4.78 -16.39 8.81
N HIS A 405 -5.10 -17.67 8.90
CA HIS A 405 -5.26 -18.55 7.74
C HIS A 405 -6.62 -18.38 7.09
N TRP A 406 -7.67 -18.30 7.91
CA TRP A 406 -9.04 -18.07 7.52
C TRP A 406 -9.87 -17.67 8.74
N LEU A 407 -11.02 -17.06 8.48
CA LEU A 407 -12.01 -16.67 9.50
C LEU A 407 -13.41 -16.99 8.96
N ASP A 408 -14.11 -17.91 9.61
CA ASP A 408 -15.46 -18.33 9.25
C ASP A 408 -16.48 -17.73 10.22
N PHE A 409 -17.64 -17.39 9.67
CA PHE A 409 -18.83 -16.99 10.40
C PHE A 409 -19.93 -17.96 10.02
N ILE A 410 -20.29 -18.86 10.93
CA ILE A 410 -21.24 -19.95 10.71
C ILE A 410 -22.55 -19.58 11.40
N LYS A 411 -23.65 -19.57 10.64
CA LYS A 411 -24.98 -19.25 11.16
C LYS A 411 -25.51 -20.42 11.99
N LEU A 412 -26.03 -20.14 13.19
CA LEU A 412 -26.56 -21.14 14.12
C LEU A 412 -28.07 -21.37 14.02
#